data_AF-A0A951KFU3-F1
#
_entry.id   AF-A0A951KFU3-F1
#
_cell.length_a   1.000
_cell.length_b   1.000
_cell.length_c   1.000
_cell.angle_alpha   90.00
_cell.angle_beta   90.00
_cell.angle_gamma   90.00
#
_symmetry.space_group_name_H-M   'P 1'
#
loop_
_entity.id
_entity.type
_entity.pdbx_description
1 polymer ?
#
loop_
_entity_poly.entity_id
_entity_poly.type
_entity_poly.pdbx_seq_one_letter_code
_entity_poly.pdbx_strand_id
1 'polypeptide(L)'
;MSVGLQRLREEPDVIRKGALDKGEDPSVVDAALSLDERRRALLAEGDGLKAERNTASKRIGEAIRGGADPNGADVAELKAASTRVGERIDAIDAELATVEAELDEALLRIPNPADP
;
A
#
# COMPACT_ATOMS: atom_id res chain seq x y z
N MET A 1 -16.10 6.97 17.20
CA MET A 1 -15.99 6.99 15.73
C MET A 1 -14.81 7.88 15.39
N SER A 2 -13.75 7.31 14.81
CA SER A 2 -12.57 8.03 14.34
C SER A 2 -12.91 8.84 13.08
N VAL A 3 -12.08 9.83 12.75
CA VAL A 3 -12.18 10.55 11.47
C VAL A 3 -11.90 9.54 10.34
N GLY A 4 -12.87 9.32 9.46
CA GLY A 4 -12.69 8.42 8.32
C GLY A 4 -11.64 8.94 7.33
N LEU A 5 -10.92 8.03 6.67
CA LEU A 5 -9.87 8.36 5.69
C LEU A 5 -10.35 9.28 4.56
N GLN A 6 -11.61 9.15 4.14
CA GLN A 6 -12.18 10.03 3.12
C GLN A 6 -12.17 11.49 3.60
N ARG A 7 -12.69 11.74 4.80
CA ARG A 7 -12.75 13.08 5.37
C ARG A 7 -11.36 13.63 5.68
N LEU A 8 -10.43 12.78 6.11
CA LEU A 8 -9.03 13.16 6.30
C LEU A 8 -8.43 13.77 5.02
N ARG A 9 -8.77 13.21 3.85
CA ARG A 9 -8.28 13.66 2.55
C ARG A 9 -9.01 14.90 2.03
N GLU A 10 -10.33 14.96 2.24
CA GLU A 10 -11.20 16.01 1.69
C GLU A 10 -11.17 17.29 2.54
N GLU A 11 -11.03 17.17 3.86
CA GLU A 11 -11.13 18.28 4.82
C GLU A 11 -9.96 18.36 5.82
N PRO A 12 -8.69 18.21 5.41
CA PRO A 12 -7.56 18.17 6.35
C PRO A 12 -7.44 19.46 7.19
N ASP A 13 -7.72 20.61 6.59
CA ASP A 13 -7.66 21.91 7.27
C ASP A 13 -8.74 22.06 8.35
N VAL A 14 -9.94 21.52 8.10
CA VAL A 14 -11.04 21.52 9.08
C VAL A 14 -10.67 20.66 10.27
N ILE A 15 -10.07 19.50 10.03
CA ILE A 15 -9.64 18.57 11.07
C ILE A 15 -8.49 19.18 11.88
N ARG A 16 -7.48 19.79 11.24
CA ARG A 16 -6.40 20.51 11.94
C ARG A 16 -6.94 21.62 12.82
N LYS A 17 -7.89 22.41 12.32
CA LYS A 17 -8.54 23.46 13.09
C LYS A 17 -9.29 22.88 14.29
N GLY A 18 -10.04 21.80 14.10
CA GLY A 18 -10.76 21.12 15.18
C GLY A 18 -9.81 20.56 16.27
N ALA A 19 -8.62 20.10 15.90
CA ALA A 19 -7.59 19.70 16.85
C ALA A 19 -7.06 20.91 17.65
N LEU A 20 -6.72 22.01 16.96
CA LEU A 20 -6.26 23.25 17.59
C LEU A 20 -7.31 23.85 18.54
N ASP A 21 -8.58 23.91 18.12
CA ASP A 21 -9.69 24.43 18.93
C ASP A 21 -9.90 23.60 20.22
N LYS A 22 -9.45 22.34 20.23
CA LYS A 22 -9.48 21.43 21.38
C LYS A 22 -8.18 21.39 22.19
N GLY A 23 -7.16 22.14 21.79
CA GLY A 23 -5.85 22.15 22.43
C GLY A 23 -5.01 20.90 22.14
N GLU A 24 -5.33 20.16 21.08
CA GLU A 24 -4.61 18.97 20.63
C GLU A 24 -3.55 19.34 19.57
N ASP A 25 -2.58 18.45 19.36
CA ASP A 25 -1.53 18.64 18.35
C ASP A 25 -2.07 18.41 16.93
N PRO A 26 -2.09 19.43 16.04
CA PRO A 26 -2.56 19.25 14.66
C PRO A 26 -1.60 18.44 13.78
N SER A 27 -0.35 18.23 14.21
CA SER A 27 0.66 17.49 13.42
C SER A 27 0.27 16.02 13.20
N VAL A 28 -0.59 15.48 14.06
CA VAL A 28 -1.14 14.12 13.92
C VAL A 28 -1.97 13.96 12.64
N VAL A 29 -2.56 15.04 12.12
CA VAL A 29 -3.31 15.05 10.86
C VAL A 29 -2.36 14.88 9.68
N ASP A 30 -1.24 15.60 9.69
CA ASP A 30 -0.24 15.52 8.62
C ASP A 30 0.48 14.16 8.63
N ALA A 31 0.74 13.60 9.82
CA ALA A 31 1.24 12.24 9.97
C ALA A 31 0.25 11.20 9.37
N ALA A 32 -1.04 11.30 9.69
CA ALA A 32 -2.06 10.41 9.14
C ALA A 32 -2.19 10.55 7.61
N LEU A 33 -2.09 11.76 7.06
CA LEU A 33 -2.09 11.98 5.61
C LEU A 33 -0.89 11.33 4.92
N SER A 34 0.30 11.46 5.49
CA SER A 34 1.51 10.84 4.94
C SER A 34 1.45 9.31 4.97
N LEU A 35 0.93 8.74 6.07
CA LEU A 35 0.69 7.30 6.19
C LEU A 35 -0.34 6.81 5.17
N ASP A 36 -1.44 7.55 4.97
CA ASP A 36 -2.43 7.23 3.93
C ASP A 36 -1.85 7.29 2.51
N GLU A 37 -1.01 8.28 2.22
CA GLU A 37 -0.31 8.39 0.94
C GLU A 37 0.61 7.18 0.70
N ARG A 38 1.42 6.82 1.70
CA ARG A 38 2.29 5.64 1.64
C ARG A 38 1.49 4.36 1.46
N ARG A 39 0.38 4.21 2.19
CA ARG A 39 -0.54 3.08 2.06
C ARG A 39 -1.05 2.95 0.62
N ARG A 40 -1.52 4.05 0.03
CA ARG A 40 -2.01 4.06 -1.37
C ARG A 40 -0.91 3.75 -2.38
N ALA A 41 0.30 4.26 -2.17
CA ALA A 41 1.44 3.95 -3.02
C ALA A 41 1.80 2.45 -2.99
N LEU A 42 1.85 1.86 -1.79
CA LEU A 42 2.12 0.43 -1.61
C LEU A 42 1.06 -0.46 -2.25
N LEU A 43 -0.22 -0.10 -2.10
CA LEU A 43 -1.33 -0.81 -2.77
C LEU A 43 -1.19 -0.76 -4.30
N ALA A 44 -0.91 0.42 -4.86
CA ALA A 44 -0.73 0.58 -6.29
C ALA A 44 0.49 -0.21 -6.82
N GLU A 45 1.61 -0.19 -6.09
CA GLU A 45 2.80 -0.97 -6.42
C GLU A 45 2.51 -2.49 -6.35
N GLY A 46 1.86 -2.95 -5.28
CA GLY A 46 1.50 -4.35 -5.08
C GLY A 46 0.57 -4.88 -6.17
N ASP A 47 -0.43 -4.09 -6.59
CA ASP A 47 -1.33 -4.45 -7.68
C ASP A 47 -0.59 -4.52 -9.03
N GLY A 48 0.32 -3.58 -9.28
CA GLY A 48 1.17 -3.59 -10.47
C GLY A 48 2.06 -4.84 -10.53
N LEU A 49 2.71 -5.20 -9.43
CA LEU A 49 3.58 -6.38 -9.35
C LEU A 49 2.80 -7.69 -9.46
N LYS A 50 1.58 -7.77 -8.89
CA LYS A 50 0.69 -8.93 -9.07
C LYS A 50 0.33 -9.11 -10.55
N ALA A 51 0.06 -8.03 -11.27
CA ALA A 51 -0.19 -8.07 -12.71
C ALA A 51 1.06 -8.51 -13.51
N GLU A 52 2.24 -8.01 -13.12
CA GLU A 52 3.52 -8.40 -13.73
C GLU A 52 3.82 -9.88 -13.52
N ARG A 53 3.70 -10.39 -12.29
CA ARG A 53 3.89 -11.81 -11.94
C ARG A 53 2.96 -12.72 -12.74
N ASN A 54 1.68 -12.35 -12.85
CA ASN A 54 0.71 -13.10 -13.62
C ASN A 54 1.09 -13.14 -15.12
N THR A 55 1.57 -12.03 -15.66
CA THR A 55 2.07 -11.95 -17.04
C THR A 55 3.32 -12.80 -17.25
N ALA A 56 4.28 -12.75 -16.32
CA ALA A 56 5.48 -13.56 -16.36
C ALA A 56 5.14 -15.06 -16.32
N SER A 57 4.20 -15.44 -15.45
CA SER A 57 3.74 -16.83 -15.31
C SER A 57 3.11 -17.37 -16.60
N LYS A 58 2.32 -16.54 -17.31
CA LYS A 58 1.77 -16.88 -18.62
C LYS A 58 2.87 -17.10 -19.66
N ARG A 59 3.84 -16.17 -19.75
CA ARG A 59 4.99 -16.26 -20.67
C ARG A 59 5.81 -17.53 -20.46
N ILE A 60 6.06 -17.91 -19.20
CA ILE A 60 6.75 -19.16 -18.85
C ILE A 60 5.97 -20.38 -19.39
N GLY A 61 4.66 -20.43 -19.15
CA GLY A 61 3.81 -21.51 -19.62
C GLY A 61 3.73 -21.61 -21.14
N GLU A 62 3.69 -20.47 -21.83
CA GLU A 62 3.71 -20.38 -23.30
C GLU A 62 5.05 -20.86 -23.87
N ALA A 63 6.17 -20.44 -23.30
CA ALA A 63 7.51 -20.88 -23.71
C ALA A 63 7.66 -22.40 -23.60
N ILE A 64 7.28 -22.98 -22.45
CA ILE A 64 7.35 -24.43 -22.22
C ILE A 64 6.45 -25.17 -23.21
N ARG A 65 5.22 -24.68 -23.45
CA ARG A 65 4.31 -25.28 -24.44
C ARG A 65 4.85 -25.18 -25.87
N GLY A 66 5.59 -24.12 -26.17
CA GLY A 66 6.29 -23.91 -27.44
C GLY A 66 7.54 -24.78 -27.64
N GLY A 67 7.88 -25.65 -26.68
CA GLY A 67 9.00 -26.56 -26.76
C GLY A 67 10.28 -26.08 -26.08
N ALA A 68 10.24 -24.96 -25.35
CA ALA A 68 11.37 -24.55 -24.52
C ALA A 68 11.59 -25.58 -23.39
N ASP A 69 12.85 -25.90 -23.11
CA ASP A 69 13.22 -26.76 -21.99
C ASP A 69 12.81 -26.08 -20.66
N PRO A 70 11.97 -26.71 -19.83
CA PRO A 70 11.60 -26.19 -18.50
C PRO A 70 12.78 -25.90 -17.57
N ASN A 71 13.93 -26.55 -17.82
CA ASN A 71 15.19 -26.39 -17.09
C ASN A 71 16.25 -25.64 -17.92
N GLY A 72 15.90 -25.18 -19.12
CA GLY A 72 16.76 -24.36 -19.97
C GLY A 72 16.99 -22.97 -19.38
N ALA A 73 18.09 -22.33 -19.79
CA ALA A 73 18.50 -21.03 -19.28
C ALA A 73 17.41 -19.95 -19.43
N ASP A 74 16.72 -19.91 -20.59
CA ASP A 74 15.68 -18.92 -20.87
C ASP A 74 14.47 -19.02 -19.91
N VAL A 75 14.04 -20.25 -19.61
CA VAL A 75 12.93 -20.49 -18.66
C VAL A 75 13.38 -20.25 -17.22
N ALA A 76 14.62 -20.58 -16.89
CA ALA A 76 15.19 -20.34 -15.57
C ALA A 76 15.27 -18.84 -15.24
N GLU A 77 15.65 -18.00 -16.20
CA GLU A 77 15.69 -16.55 -16.03
C GLU A 77 14.30 -15.96 -15.78
N LEU A 78 13.31 -16.39 -16.56
CA LEU A 78 11.91 -15.96 -16.38
C LEU A 78 11.35 -16.38 -15.01
N LYS A 79 11.64 -17.61 -14.57
CA LYS A 79 11.25 -18.09 -13.23
C LYS A 79 11.91 -17.25 -12.14
N ALA A 80 13.22 -16.97 -12.27
CA ALA A 80 13.95 -16.15 -11.30
C ALA A 80 13.39 -14.71 -11.21
N ALA A 81 13.01 -14.11 -12.34
CA ALA A 81 12.33 -12.82 -12.35
C ALA A 81 10.98 -12.88 -11.63
N SER A 82 10.18 -13.92 -11.90
CA SER A 82 8.90 -14.13 -11.21
C SER A 82 9.07 -14.33 -9.70
N THR A 83 10.14 -15.00 -9.26
CA THR A 83 10.45 -15.15 -7.83
C THR A 83 10.78 -13.81 -7.18
N ARG A 84 11.63 -12.98 -7.81
CA ARG A 84 11.96 -11.63 -7.30
C ARG A 84 10.72 -10.74 -7.16
N VAL A 85 9.80 -10.81 -8.12
CA VAL A 85 8.51 -10.11 -8.04
C VAL A 85 7.68 -10.64 -6.86
N GLY A 86 7.68 -11.95 -6.63
CA GLY A 86 7.04 -12.56 -5.46
C GLY A 86 7.60 -12.04 -4.14
N GLU A 87 8.93 -12.02 -3.99
CA GLU A 87 9.61 -11.49 -2.80
C GLU A 87 9.27 -10.01 -2.56
N ARG A 88 9.17 -9.20 -3.62
CA ARG A 88 8.77 -7.79 -3.50
C ARG A 88 7.32 -7.65 -3.06
N ILE A 89 6.41 -8.49 -3.57
CA ILE A 89 5.00 -8.52 -3.12
C ILE A 89 4.93 -8.83 -1.63
N ASP A 90 5.64 -9.87 -1.17
CA ASP A 90 5.65 -10.26 0.24
C ASP A 90 6.19 -9.12 1.14
N ALA A 91 7.23 -8.41 0.68
CA ALA A 91 7.76 -7.24 1.38
C ALA A 91 6.76 -6.08 1.43
N ILE A 92 6.04 -5.81 0.33
CA ILE A 92 4.99 -4.79 0.29
C ILE A 92 3.84 -5.15 1.23
N ASP A 93 3.41 -6.41 1.26
CA ASP A 93 2.32 -6.84 2.14
C ASP A 93 2.69 -6.65 3.63
N ALA A 94 3.95 -6.92 4.01
CA ALA A 94 4.46 -6.66 5.35
C ALA A 94 4.56 -5.15 5.67
N GLU A 95 5.04 -4.34 4.72
CA GLU A 95 5.11 -2.88 4.86
C GLU A 95 3.70 -2.28 4.98
N LEU A 96 2.76 -2.75 4.17
CA LEU A 96 1.36 -2.32 4.18
C LEU A 96 0.72 -2.60 5.55
N ALA A 97 0.91 -3.80 6.11
CA ALA A 97 0.39 -4.13 7.43
C ALA A 97 0.94 -3.19 8.53
N THR A 98 2.22 -2.81 8.42
CA THR A 98 2.85 -1.85 9.34
C THR A 98 2.24 -0.46 9.19
N VAL A 99 2.14 0.05 7.96
CA VAL A 99 1.59 1.37 7.66
C VAL A 99 0.11 1.46 8.04
N GLU A 100 -0.66 0.39 7.84
CA GLU A 100 -2.07 0.35 8.25
C GLU A 100 -2.23 0.42 9.76
N ALA A 101 -1.40 -0.30 10.53
CA ALA A 101 -1.40 -0.20 11.98
C ALA A 101 -1.01 1.21 12.47
N GLU A 102 0.04 1.79 11.90
CA GLU A 102 0.47 3.17 12.22
C GLU A 102 -0.61 4.19 11.87
N LEU A 103 -1.30 4.00 10.74
CA LEU A 103 -2.40 4.86 10.28
C LEU A 103 -3.58 4.77 11.24
N ASP A 104 -3.99 3.57 11.64
CA ASP A 104 -5.07 3.38 12.61
C ASP A 104 -4.76 4.05 13.95
N GLU A 105 -3.52 3.90 14.46
CA GLU A 105 -3.07 4.61 15.66
C GLU A 105 -3.07 6.13 15.50
N ALA A 106 -2.67 6.65 14.33
CA ALA A 106 -2.72 8.08 14.05
C ALA A 106 -4.17 8.60 14.01
N LEU A 107 -5.09 7.86 13.38
CA LEU A 107 -6.51 8.22 13.30
C LEU A 107 -7.19 8.22 14.67
N LEU A 108 -6.78 7.35 15.59
CA LEU A 108 -7.30 7.33 16.97
C LEU A 108 -6.89 8.57 17.77
N ARG A 109 -5.76 9.19 17.43
CA ARG A 109 -5.26 10.42 18.06
C ARG A 109 -5.91 11.69 17.50
N ILE A 110 -6.53 11.62 16.32
CA ILE A 110 -7.27 12.75 15.76
C ILE A 110 -8.56 12.92 16.55
N PRO A 111 -8.75 14.05 17.26
CA PRO A 111 -9.98 14.29 18.00
C PRO A 111 -11.16 14.36 17.04
N ASN A 112 -12.28 13.75 17.40
CA ASN A 112 -13.50 13.83 16.59
C ASN A 112 -13.91 15.31 16.47
N PRO A 113 -14.12 15.88 15.27
CA PRO A 113 -14.66 17.23 15.14
C PRO A 113 -16.00 17.36 15.89
N ALA A 114 -16.29 18.55 16.42
CA ALA A 114 -17.57 18.80 17.06
C ALA A 114 -18.70 18.61 16.04
N ASP A 115 -19.76 17.90 16.44
CA ASP A 115 -21.02 17.85 15.69
C ASP A 115 -21.64 19.27 15.71
N PRO A 116 -22.17 19.78 14.58
CA PRO A 116 -22.81 21.10 14.50
C PRO A 116 -24.02 21.28 15.43
#